data_AF-A0A923Z4P1-F1
#
_entry.id   AF-A0A923Z4P1-F1
#
_cell.length_a   1.000
_cell.length_b   1.000
_cell.length_c   1.000
_cell.angle_alpha   90.00
_cell.angle_beta   90.00
_cell.angle_gamma   90.00
#
_symmetry.space_group_name_H-M   'P 1'
#
loop_
_entity.id
_entity.type
_entity.pdbx_description
1 polymer ?
#
loop_
_entity_poly.entity_id
_entity_poly.type
_entity_poly.pdbx_seq_one_letter_code
_entity_poly.pdbx_strand_id
1 'polypeptide(L)'
;MLIQPIDYFLLVWFVLAGASTLYVAIDQYRNNPEPVVMKWGFILVTLYTGPLGLLLYVLADKEPHPGTHEEFIKPLSKQGIGSTIHCVAGDATRIIAAAVITAVLGLPMWVDLIVEYLAGFAVGLFVFQALFMKSMMGGSYLDNVRRSFVPEFISMNFMMAAMAPTMTLLMMGRDMRAMDPTQLLFWGVMSLGIIAGYILAYPSNVWMVARSLKHGLMTERKPGTKFAAEAPKSGTNKPADPHAGHDMASMKSSNDAGSKPAGAHDMKAMAGRKMAKTQKLAGPTATGDAAGHAGPMKTDATKPQIVALGMVSVVALAAGMIAPANFVNMRLSSRDVGDSIMPPGMIMDRTTPADAMRDMAAANPNDVRASYGLNVRGDRPLAFRLENGVKVFDLTPSVIRWTILPGVTVDGYGYNGQIPGPRIRIHEGDRVRIDVHNRLPEITTIHWHGLILPNQMDGPAYVTQAPIQPGGSYSYAFTAVQHGTYFYHPHAKPDRTQALGLYGALIIDPADPTIEVRADHEYVVQLQEWLLREGLTFPSMPMEGGFPNYFTINGKAYPATETIAMKVGETLKVRFIGTNNGGVHPMHIHG
;
A
#
# COMPACT_ATOMS: atom_id res chain seq x y z
N MET A 1 23.06 3.06 11.73
CA MET A 1 21.86 2.27 11.34
C MET A 1 22.30 0.82 11.28
N LEU A 2 21.71 -0.08 12.07
CA LEU A 2 22.13 -1.49 12.14
C LEU A 2 21.76 -2.19 10.83
N ILE A 3 22.76 -2.74 10.12
CA ILE A 3 22.58 -3.54 8.90
C ILE A 3 21.82 -4.82 9.26
N GLN A 4 20.67 -5.06 8.65
CA GLN A 4 19.87 -6.25 8.90
C GLN A 4 20.42 -7.45 8.10
N PRO A 5 20.18 -8.71 8.53
CA PRO A 5 20.63 -9.90 7.79
C PRO A 5 20.22 -9.93 6.31
N ILE A 6 19.06 -9.35 5.97
CA ILE A 6 18.56 -9.26 4.60
C ILE A 6 19.43 -8.35 3.72
N ASP A 7 20.03 -7.30 4.29
CA ASP A 7 20.86 -6.35 3.55
C ASP A 7 22.14 -7.05 3.03
N TYR A 8 22.72 -7.98 3.80
CA TYR A 8 23.86 -8.79 3.36
C TYR A 8 23.49 -9.75 2.23
N PHE A 9 22.33 -10.40 2.33
CA PHE A 9 21.82 -11.27 1.27
C PHE A 9 21.61 -10.49 -0.03
N LEU A 10 20.96 -9.32 0.05
CA LEU A 10 20.73 -8.47 -1.11
C LEU A 10 22.03 -7.96 -1.72
N LEU A 11 23.03 -7.62 -0.90
CA LEU A 11 24.33 -7.19 -1.41
C LEU A 11 25.01 -8.30 -2.23
N VAL A 12 25.01 -9.54 -1.72
CA VAL A 12 25.53 -10.69 -2.46
C VAL A 12 24.72 -10.92 -3.74
N TRP A 13 23.39 -10.84 -3.67
CA TRP A 13 22.51 -10.97 -4.83
C TRP A 13 22.83 -9.96 -5.93
N PHE A 14 22.99 -8.68 -5.59
CA PHE A 14 23.28 -7.63 -6.57
C PHE A 14 24.70 -7.71 -7.15
N VAL A 15 25.68 -8.17 -6.38
CA VAL A 15 27.03 -8.47 -6.91
C VAL A 15 26.95 -9.58 -7.96
N LEU A 16 26.23 -10.66 -7.66
CA LEU A 16 26.02 -11.75 -8.61
C LEU A 16 25.20 -11.32 -9.83
N ALA A 17 24.22 -10.44 -9.65
CA ALA A 17 23.44 -9.88 -10.74
C ALA A 17 24.32 -9.04 -11.68
N GLY A 18 25.19 -8.18 -11.14
CA GLY A 18 26.15 -7.40 -11.93
C GLY A 18 27.11 -8.28 -12.74
N ALA A 19 27.70 -9.31 -12.12
CA ALA A 19 28.58 -10.26 -12.79
C ALA A 19 27.86 -11.06 -13.90
N SER A 20 26.62 -11.47 -13.62
CA SER A 20 25.76 -12.21 -14.56
C SER A 20 25.42 -11.36 -15.79
N THR A 21 25.00 -10.11 -15.58
CA THR A 21 24.69 -9.15 -16.66
C THR A 21 25.92 -8.86 -17.52
N LEU A 22 27.09 -8.69 -16.91
CA LEU A 22 28.33 -8.47 -17.65
C LEU A 22 28.69 -9.66 -18.54
N TYR A 23 28.56 -10.88 -18.03
CA TYR A 23 28.77 -12.10 -18.81
C TYR A 23 27.81 -12.16 -20.01
N VAL A 24 26.50 -11.99 -19.79
CA VAL A 24 25.48 -12.05 -20.84
C VAL A 24 25.76 -10.99 -21.91
N ALA A 25 26.09 -9.76 -21.52
CA ALA A 25 26.41 -8.70 -22.45
C ALA A 25 27.63 -9.04 -23.34
N ILE A 26 28.71 -9.58 -22.75
CA ILE A 26 29.91 -9.96 -23.51
C ILE A 26 29.60 -11.10 -24.48
N ASP A 27 28.90 -12.14 -24.02
CA ASP A 27 28.60 -13.34 -24.81
C ASP A 27 27.63 -13.03 -25.97
N GLN A 28 26.57 -12.25 -25.70
CA GLN A 28 25.59 -11.82 -26.70
C GLN A 28 26.24 -11.08 -27.88
N TYR A 29 27.18 -10.16 -27.63
CA TYR A 29 27.80 -9.39 -28.70
C TYR A 29 28.97 -10.11 -29.40
N ARG A 30 29.59 -11.11 -28.76
CA ARG A 30 30.71 -11.86 -29.34
C ARG A 30 30.29 -13.12 -30.08
N ASN A 31 29.37 -13.89 -29.49
CA ASN A 31 29.12 -15.27 -29.90
C ASN A 31 27.69 -15.52 -30.36
N ASN A 32 26.71 -14.68 -29.98
CA ASN A 32 25.31 -14.98 -30.29
C ASN A 32 24.80 -14.25 -31.55
N PRO A 33 24.23 -14.98 -32.54
CA PRO A 33 23.73 -14.42 -33.79
C PRO A 33 22.27 -13.93 -33.68
N GLU A 34 21.94 -13.15 -32.65
CA GLU A 34 20.58 -12.65 -32.40
C GLU A 34 20.42 -11.16 -32.82
N PRO A 35 19.22 -10.67 -33.20
CA PRO A 35 18.97 -9.24 -33.41
C PRO A 35 19.29 -8.37 -32.17
N VAL A 36 19.79 -7.15 -32.41
CA VAL A 36 20.26 -6.21 -31.35
C VAL A 36 19.22 -5.97 -30.25
N VAL A 37 17.94 -5.88 -30.61
CA VAL A 37 16.85 -5.62 -29.65
C VAL A 37 16.71 -6.77 -28.66
N MET A 38 16.85 -8.02 -29.13
CA MET A 38 16.74 -9.19 -28.26
C MET A 38 17.96 -9.35 -27.35
N LYS A 39 19.15 -8.98 -27.83
CA LYS A 39 20.36 -8.86 -27.00
C LYS A 39 20.12 -7.97 -25.79
N TRP A 40 19.54 -6.78 -26.02
CA TRP A 40 19.17 -5.87 -24.94
C TRP A 40 18.08 -6.45 -24.02
N GLY A 41 17.14 -7.22 -24.57
CA GLY A 41 16.14 -7.96 -23.78
C GLY A 41 16.79 -8.85 -22.71
N PHE A 42 17.72 -9.73 -23.13
CA PHE A 42 18.44 -10.61 -22.20
C PHE A 42 19.32 -9.85 -21.22
N ILE A 43 20.00 -8.79 -21.65
CA ILE A 43 20.84 -7.96 -20.78
C ILE A 43 19.99 -7.29 -19.68
N LEU A 44 18.86 -6.66 -20.03
CA LEU A 44 17.99 -5.97 -19.08
C LEU A 44 17.31 -6.94 -18.13
N VAL A 45 16.76 -8.05 -18.62
CA VAL A 45 16.14 -9.06 -17.73
C VAL A 45 17.18 -9.66 -16.78
N THR A 46 18.42 -9.87 -17.24
CA THR A 46 19.51 -10.34 -16.35
C THR A 46 19.88 -9.27 -15.31
N LEU A 47 19.87 -7.99 -15.69
CA LEU A 47 20.07 -6.90 -14.73
C LEU A 47 19.00 -6.90 -13.63
N TYR A 48 17.76 -7.19 -13.98
CA TYR A 48 16.63 -7.17 -13.05
C TYR A 48 16.52 -8.43 -12.20
N THR A 49 16.88 -9.58 -12.74
CA THR A 49 16.63 -10.91 -12.11
C THR A 49 17.91 -11.62 -11.68
N GLY A 50 19.07 -11.05 -11.98
CA GLY A 50 20.38 -11.54 -11.59
C GLY A 50 20.72 -12.91 -12.18
N PRO A 51 21.26 -13.86 -11.38
CA PRO A 51 21.64 -15.20 -11.84
C PRO A 51 20.53 -15.98 -12.53
N LEU A 52 19.25 -15.69 -12.23
CA LEU A 52 18.13 -16.33 -12.90
C LEU A 52 18.01 -15.92 -14.37
N GLY A 53 18.26 -14.65 -14.70
CA GLY A 53 18.27 -14.18 -16.08
C GLY A 53 19.42 -14.79 -16.89
N LEU A 54 20.59 -14.95 -16.27
CA LEU A 54 21.72 -15.69 -16.86
C LEU A 54 21.33 -17.15 -17.16
N LEU A 55 20.65 -17.82 -16.23
CA LEU A 55 20.18 -19.18 -16.44
C LEU A 55 19.21 -19.27 -17.62
N LEU A 56 18.27 -18.32 -17.73
CA LEU A 56 17.34 -18.25 -18.86
C LEU A 56 18.08 -18.04 -20.19
N TYR A 57 19.08 -17.16 -20.23
CA TYR A 57 19.93 -16.94 -21.40
C TYR A 57 20.63 -18.23 -21.85
N VAL A 58 21.31 -18.90 -20.93
CA VAL A 58 22.07 -20.13 -21.24
C VAL A 58 21.15 -21.26 -21.72
N LEU A 59 19.96 -21.39 -21.15
CA LEU A 59 19.02 -22.47 -21.49
C LEU A 59 18.26 -22.23 -22.79
N ALA A 60 17.98 -20.97 -23.13
CA ALA A 60 17.06 -20.63 -24.21
C ALA A 60 17.75 -20.12 -25.48
N ASP A 61 18.82 -19.34 -25.33
CA ASP A 61 19.30 -18.47 -26.40
C ASP A 61 20.81 -18.60 -26.69
N LYS A 62 21.63 -18.93 -25.69
CA LYS A 62 23.08 -19.11 -25.92
C LYS A 62 23.35 -20.21 -26.96
N GLU A 63 23.96 -19.83 -28.09
CA GLU A 63 24.40 -20.76 -29.13
C GLU A 63 25.38 -21.82 -28.56
N PRO A 64 25.03 -23.12 -28.50
CA PRO A 64 25.89 -24.14 -27.90
C PRO A 64 27.14 -24.43 -28.72
N HIS A 65 26.98 -24.46 -30.04
CA HIS A 65 28.05 -24.63 -31.02
C HIS A 65 27.83 -23.67 -32.20
N PRO A 66 28.89 -23.08 -32.77
CA PRO A 66 28.74 -22.16 -33.91
C PRO A 66 27.97 -22.79 -35.07
N GLY A 67 26.86 -22.16 -35.48
CA GLY A 67 26.00 -22.65 -36.56
C GLY A 67 24.76 -23.41 -36.10
N THR A 68 24.58 -23.67 -34.79
CA THR A 68 23.44 -24.46 -34.28
C THR A 68 22.34 -23.63 -33.63
N HIS A 69 22.44 -22.30 -33.63
CA HIS A 69 21.49 -21.41 -32.95
C HIS A 69 20.03 -21.65 -33.40
N GLU A 70 19.78 -21.73 -34.71
CA GLU A 70 18.45 -21.91 -35.30
C GLU A 70 17.77 -23.19 -34.82
N GLU A 71 18.53 -24.29 -34.73
CA GLU A 71 18.04 -25.57 -34.22
C GLU A 71 17.86 -25.53 -32.70
N PHE A 72 18.80 -24.88 -31.99
CA PHE A 72 18.77 -24.77 -30.55
C PHE A 72 17.55 -24.01 -30.04
N ILE A 73 17.17 -22.90 -30.68
CA ILE A 73 16.05 -22.05 -30.27
C ILE A 73 14.68 -22.56 -30.76
N LYS A 74 14.65 -23.55 -31.67
CA LYS A 74 13.42 -24.09 -32.29
C LYS A 74 12.33 -24.57 -31.29
N PRO A 75 12.65 -25.20 -30.15
CA PRO A 75 11.64 -25.65 -29.20
C PRO A 75 10.72 -24.53 -28.71
N LEU A 76 9.41 -24.80 -28.66
CA LEU A 76 8.40 -23.82 -28.30
C LEU A 76 8.61 -23.20 -26.90
N SER A 77 9.15 -23.97 -25.95
CA SER A 77 9.49 -23.44 -24.62
C SER A 77 10.53 -22.33 -24.67
N LYS A 78 11.55 -22.47 -25.53
CA LYS A 78 12.61 -21.46 -25.71
C LYS A 78 12.11 -20.25 -26.50
N GLN A 79 11.29 -20.49 -27.51
CA GLN A 79 10.58 -19.42 -28.22
C GLN A 79 9.69 -18.60 -27.26
N GLY A 80 9.03 -19.27 -26.30
CA GLY A 80 8.30 -18.62 -25.21
C GLY A 80 9.19 -17.78 -24.31
N ILE A 81 10.37 -18.29 -23.91
CA ILE A 81 11.34 -17.54 -23.10
C ILE A 81 11.75 -16.25 -23.81
N GLY A 82 12.10 -16.30 -25.10
CA GLY A 82 12.43 -15.09 -25.86
C GLY A 82 11.28 -14.09 -25.91
N SER A 83 10.06 -14.57 -26.15
CA SER A 83 8.86 -13.73 -26.18
C SER A 83 8.58 -13.04 -24.84
N THR A 84 8.70 -13.78 -23.73
CA THR A 84 8.53 -13.22 -22.38
C THR A 84 9.64 -12.26 -22.01
N ILE A 85 10.91 -12.57 -22.34
CA ILE A 85 12.06 -11.68 -22.06
C ILE A 85 11.90 -10.35 -22.77
N HIS A 86 11.46 -10.36 -24.03
CA HIS A 86 11.23 -9.13 -24.79
C HIS A 86 10.17 -8.23 -24.13
N CYS A 87 9.06 -8.82 -23.66
CA CYS A 87 8.00 -8.09 -22.95
C CYS A 87 8.48 -7.55 -21.60
N VAL A 88 9.03 -8.43 -20.76
CA VAL A 88 9.48 -8.06 -19.40
C VAL A 88 10.59 -7.01 -19.45
N ALA A 89 11.50 -7.06 -20.42
CA ALA A 89 12.53 -6.04 -20.57
C ALA A 89 11.93 -4.64 -20.77
N GLY A 90 10.92 -4.48 -21.61
CA GLY A 90 10.27 -3.19 -21.85
C GLY A 90 9.44 -2.72 -20.65
N ASP A 91 8.58 -3.60 -20.16
CA ASP A 91 7.61 -3.30 -19.11
C ASP A 91 8.31 -2.98 -17.78
N ALA A 92 9.23 -3.84 -17.34
CA ALA A 92 9.91 -3.70 -16.05
C ALA A 92 10.79 -2.44 -15.98
N THR A 93 11.48 -2.10 -17.07
CA THR A 93 12.35 -0.90 -17.12
C THR A 93 11.58 0.36 -16.76
N ARG A 94 10.34 0.49 -17.28
CA ARG A 94 9.53 1.69 -17.04
C ARG A 94 8.71 1.65 -15.79
N ILE A 95 8.28 0.47 -15.34
CA ILE A 95 7.70 0.31 -14.02
C ILE A 95 8.72 0.76 -12.96
N ILE A 96 9.98 0.31 -13.04
CA ILE A 96 11.06 0.77 -12.16
C ILE A 96 11.26 2.29 -12.24
N ALA A 97 11.38 2.85 -13.44
CA ALA A 97 11.61 4.29 -13.60
C ALA A 97 10.42 5.13 -13.08
N ALA A 98 9.20 4.69 -13.33
CA ALA A 98 7.98 5.33 -12.83
C ALA A 98 7.93 5.26 -11.30
N ALA A 99 8.17 4.09 -10.70
CA ALA A 99 8.21 3.92 -9.26
C ALA A 99 9.22 4.87 -8.57
N VAL A 100 10.41 5.06 -9.16
CA VAL A 100 11.40 6.01 -8.64
C VAL A 100 10.88 7.46 -8.73
N ILE A 101 10.25 7.84 -9.85
CA ILE A 101 9.72 9.19 -10.03
C ILE A 101 8.56 9.47 -9.07
N THR A 102 7.61 8.55 -8.96
CA THR A 102 6.44 8.73 -8.09
C THR A 102 6.82 8.72 -6.62
N ALA A 103 7.80 7.88 -6.22
CA ALA A 103 8.36 7.90 -4.88
C ALA A 103 9.03 9.24 -4.55
N VAL A 104 9.79 9.83 -5.48
CA VAL A 104 10.40 11.16 -5.30
C VAL A 104 9.35 12.27 -5.21
N LEU A 105 8.23 12.13 -5.93
CA LEU A 105 7.12 13.09 -5.91
C LEU A 105 6.17 12.92 -4.70
N GLY A 106 6.32 11.85 -3.92
CA GLY A 106 5.46 11.59 -2.76
C GLY A 106 4.00 11.35 -3.13
N LEU A 107 3.74 10.76 -4.29
CA LEU A 107 2.37 10.52 -4.76
C LEU A 107 1.67 9.40 -3.96
N PRO A 108 0.33 9.44 -3.87
CA PRO A 108 -0.40 8.34 -3.24
C PRO A 108 -0.21 7.04 -4.02
N MET A 109 0.09 5.94 -3.33
CA MET A 109 0.42 4.65 -3.94
C MET A 109 -0.57 4.11 -4.99
N TRP A 110 -1.88 4.39 -4.87
CA TRP A 110 -2.85 3.95 -5.87
C TRP A 110 -2.67 4.72 -7.20
N VAL A 111 -2.16 5.95 -7.15
CA VAL A 111 -1.72 6.73 -8.30
C VAL A 111 -0.42 6.16 -8.85
N ASP A 112 0.54 5.82 -7.99
CA ASP A 112 1.83 5.23 -8.40
C ASP A 112 1.63 4.01 -9.28
N LEU A 113 0.78 3.09 -8.84
CA LEU A 113 0.57 1.84 -9.55
C LEU A 113 -0.19 2.03 -10.89
N ILE A 114 -1.08 3.04 -10.97
CA ILE A 114 -1.70 3.44 -12.24
C ILE A 114 -0.64 4.03 -13.17
N VAL A 115 0.22 4.91 -12.66
CA VAL A 115 1.29 5.56 -13.44
C VAL A 115 2.30 4.52 -13.92
N GLU A 116 2.72 3.59 -13.06
CA GLU A 116 3.60 2.48 -13.40
C GLU A 116 3.00 1.59 -14.49
N TYR A 117 1.73 1.20 -14.36
CA TYR A 117 1.05 0.38 -15.36
C TYR A 117 0.98 1.09 -16.72
N LEU A 118 0.54 2.36 -16.73
CA LEU A 118 0.42 3.15 -17.96
C LEU A 118 1.79 3.40 -18.61
N ALA A 119 2.81 3.71 -17.82
CA ALA A 119 4.17 3.95 -18.29
C ALA A 119 4.81 2.68 -18.85
N GLY A 120 4.66 1.55 -18.16
CA GLY A 120 5.09 0.24 -18.62
C GLY A 120 4.45 -0.11 -19.96
N PHE A 121 3.11 -0.06 -20.02
CA PHE A 121 2.36 -0.48 -21.19
C PHE A 121 2.63 0.41 -22.41
N ALA A 122 2.67 1.73 -22.23
CA ALA A 122 2.94 2.66 -23.33
C ALA A 122 4.31 2.40 -23.96
N VAL A 123 5.35 2.17 -23.17
CA VAL A 123 6.71 1.97 -23.70
C VAL A 123 6.93 0.56 -24.23
N GLY A 124 6.37 -0.47 -23.59
CA GLY A 124 6.35 -1.83 -24.14
C GLY A 124 5.74 -1.86 -25.54
N LEU A 125 4.61 -1.16 -25.72
CA LEU A 125 3.91 -1.06 -26.99
C LEU A 125 4.64 -0.20 -28.03
N PHE A 126 4.99 1.05 -27.70
CA PHE A 126 5.50 2.03 -28.67
C PHE A 126 7.00 1.91 -28.92
N VAL A 127 7.79 1.45 -27.96
CA VAL A 127 9.25 1.35 -28.09
C VAL A 127 9.67 -0.07 -28.43
N PHE A 128 9.40 -1.05 -27.57
CA PHE A 128 9.97 -2.40 -27.76
C PHE A 128 9.25 -3.18 -28.88
N GLN A 129 7.92 -3.27 -28.84
CA GLN A 129 7.14 -4.02 -29.83
C GLN A 129 7.14 -3.34 -31.22
N ALA A 130 6.78 -2.05 -31.30
CA ALA A 130 6.58 -1.37 -32.56
C ALA A 130 7.88 -1.11 -33.36
N LEU A 131 9.02 -0.86 -32.68
CA LEU A 131 10.32 -0.73 -33.36
C LEU A 131 10.83 -2.09 -33.88
N PHE A 132 10.65 -3.18 -33.14
CA PHE A 132 11.14 -4.50 -33.54
C PHE A 132 10.37 -5.07 -34.73
N MET A 133 9.05 -4.87 -34.77
CA MET A 133 8.22 -5.25 -35.92
C MET A 133 8.59 -4.48 -37.20
N LYS A 134 9.15 -3.26 -37.08
CA LYS A 134 9.58 -2.46 -38.23
C LYS A 134 10.76 -3.09 -38.97
N SER A 135 11.71 -3.68 -38.25
CA SER A 135 12.86 -4.38 -38.84
C SER A 135 12.51 -5.77 -39.39
N MET A 136 11.40 -6.37 -38.98
CA MET A 136 11.10 -7.80 -39.26
C MET A 136 9.93 -8.06 -40.20
N MET A 137 8.84 -7.29 -40.11
CA MET A 137 7.60 -7.59 -40.83
C MET A 137 7.37 -6.70 -42.05
N GLY A 138 8.09 -5.57 -42.15
CA GLY A 138 7.76 -4.52 -43.09
C GLY A 138 6.39 -3.88 -42.81
N GLY A 139 6.18 -2.65 -43.29
CA GLY A 139 4.92 -1.92 -43.09
C GLY A 139 5.07 -0.63 -42.29
N SER A 140 3.94 0.05 -42.04
CA SER A 140 3.93 1.32 -41.30
C SER A 140 4.06 1.06 -39.78
N TYR A 141 4.67 2.01 -39.07
CA TYR A 141 4.79 1.95 -37.60
C TYR A 141 3.40 1.80 -36.92
N LEU A 142 2.37 2.45 -37.47
CA LEU A 142 0.99 2.37 -36.96
C LEU A 142 0.37 0.98 -37.13
N ASP A 143 0.67 0.28 -38.22
CA ASP A 143 0.19 -1.09 -38.42
C ASP A 143 0.83 -2.05 -37.43
N ASN A 144 2.10 -1.83 -37.10
CA ASN A 144 2.80 -2.61 -36.10
C ASN A 144 2.21 -2.42 -34.71
N VAL A 145 1.98 -1.17 -34.28
CA VAL A 145 1.31 -0.85 -33.00
C VAL A 145 -0.05 -1.54 -32.90
N ARG A 146 -0.87 -1.50 -33.96
CA ARG A 146 -2.20 -2.14 -33.95
C ARG A 146 -2.13 -3.65 -33.79
N ARG A 147 -1.13 -4.30 -34.40
CA ARG A 147 -0.95 -5.76 -34.35
C ARG A 147 -0.37 -6.22 -33.02
N SER A 148 0.51 -5.44 -32.40
CA SER A 148 1.13 -5.76 -31.12
C SER A 148 0.29 -5.39 -29.89
N PHE A 149 -0.74 -4.55 -30.04
CA PHE A 149 -1.56 -4.08 -28.92
C PHE A 149 -2.16 -5.22 -28.08
N VAL A 150 -2.87 -6.16 -28.72
CA VAL A 150 -3.57 -7.23 -28.00
C VAL A 150 -2.59 -8.21 -27.34
N PRO A 151 -1.56 -8.71 -28.03
CA PRO A 151 -0.57 -9.58 -27.39
C PRO A 151 0.17 -8.91 -26.23
N GLU A 152 0.46 -7.61 -26.34
CA GLU A 152 1.14 -6.87 -25.28
C GLU A 152 0.25 -6.62 -24.08
N PHE A 153 -1.01 -6.25 -24.32
CA PHE A 153 -2.00 -6.07 -23.26
C PHE A 153 -2.19 -7.36 -22.43
N ILE A 154 -2.29 -8.51 -23.10
CA ILE A 154 -2.41 -9.80 -22.42
C ILE A 154 -1.16 -10.10 -21.58
N SER A 155 0.03 -9.91 -22.16
CA SER A 155 1.29 -10.20 -21.48
C SER A 155 1.51 -9.30 -20.26
N MET A 156 1.30 -8.00 -20.41
CA MET A 156 1.40 -7.00 -19.34
C MET A 156 0.43 -7.31 -18.19
N ASN A 157 -0.83 -7.65 -18.50
CA ASN A 157 -1.81 -8.00 -17.48
C ASN A 157 -1.35 -9.15 -16.59
N PHE A 158 -0.80 -10.22 -17.17
CA PHE A 158 -0.26 -11.34 -16.38
C PHE A 158 1.00 -10.96 -15.61
N MET A 159 1.87 -10.13 -16.18
CA MET A 159 3.06 -9.63 -15.49
C MET A 159 2.67 -8.82 -14.25
N MET A 160 1.77 -7.85 -14.40
CA MET A 160 1.29 -7.01 -13.32
C MET A 160 0.43 -7.77 -12.31
N ALA A 161 -0.33 -8.78 -12.74
CA ALA A 161 -1.11 -9.64 -11.85
C ALA A 161 -0.27 -10.36 -10.78
N ALA A 162 1.04 -10.57 -11.01
CA ALA A 162 1.95 -11.15 -10.01
C ALA A 162 2.90 -10.11 -9.41
N MET A 163 3.36 -9.15 -10.20
CA MET A 163 4.27 -8.10 -9.72
C MET A 163 3.60 -7.21 -8.66
N ALA A 164 2.40 -6.69 -8.92
CA ALA A 164 1.67 -5.82 -8.00
C ALA A 164 1.41 -6.45 -6.62
N PRO A 165 0.92 -7.71 -6.50
CA PRO A 165 0.85 -8.39 -5.21
C PRO A 165 2.17 -8.50 -4.48
N THR A 166 3.24 -8.89 -5.20
CA THR A 166 4.56 -9.13 -4.61
C THR A 166 5.11 -7.84 -4.01
N MET A 167 4.99 -6.75 -4.77
CA MET A 167 5.32 -5.40 -4.35
C MET A 167 4.49 -4.98 -3.14
N THR A 168 3.16 -5.11 -3.22
CA THR A 168 2.24 -4.72 -2.14
C THR A 168 2.56 -5.47 -0.83
N LEU A 169 2.74 -6.79 -0.89
CA LEU A 169 2.96 -7.62 0.30
C LEU A 169 4.32 -7.36 0.96
N LEU A 170 5.36 -7.06 0.19
CA LEU A 170 6.72 -6.89 0.70
C LEU A 170 7.07 -5.44 1.01
N MET A 171 6.58 -4.49 0.22
CA MET A 171 6.80 -3.06 0.47
C MET A 171 5.92 -2.54 1.61
N MET A 172 4.67 -3.03 1.72
CA MET A 172 3.75 -2.56 2.76
C MET A 172 3.64 -3.46 3.98
N GLY A 173 3.79 -4.78 3.78
CA GLY A 173 3.46 -5.76 4.81
C GLY A 173 4.60 -6.08 5.79
N ARG A 174 5.82 -5.57 5.55
CA ARG A 174 7.01 -6.02 6.30
C ARG A 174 8.03 -4.94 6.64
N ASP A 175 8.43 -4.09 5.69
CA ASP A 175 9.48 -3.09 5.93
C ASP A 175 9.32 -1.88 4.99
N MET A 176 9.03 -0.73 5.58
CA MET A 176 8.82 0.54 4.87
C MET A 176 10.07 1.04 4.12
N ARG A 177 11.28 0.54 4.45
CA ARG A 177 12.50 0.82 3.68
C ARG A 177 12.38 0.38 2.23
N ALA A 178 11.51 -0.61 1.95
CA ALA A 178 11.27 -1.08 0.59
C ALA A 178 10.51 -0.08 -0.29
N MET A 179 9.99 1.02 0.25
CA MET A 179 9.36 2.11 -0.51
C MET A 179 10.31 3.26 -0.85
N ASP A 180 11.52 3.25 -0.29
CA ASP A 180 12.52 4.30 -0.50
C ASP A 180 13.55 3.84 -1.54
N PRO A 181 13.63 4.47 -2.73
CA PRO A 181 14.56 4.07 -3.79
C PRO A 181 16.05 4.24 -3.41
N THR A 182 16.35 4.95 -2.32
CA THR A 182 17.71 5.05 -1.78
C THR A 182 18.13 3.80 -0.99
N GLN A 183 17.19 2.93 -0.64
CA GLN A 183 17.43 1.71 0.13
C GLN A 183 17.65 0.51 -0.80
N LEU A 184 18.57 -0.39 -0.40
CA LEU A 184 18.82 -1.63 -1.14
C LEU A 184 17.59 -2.55 -1.20
N LEU A 185 16.75 -2.49 -0.17
CA LEU A 185 15.56 -3.32 -0.04
C LEU A 185 14.50 -3.00 -1.13
N PHE A 186 14.35 -1.73 -1.51
CA PHE A 186 13.48 -1.32 -2.61
C PHE A 186 13.83 -2.10 -3.89
N TRP A 187 15.10 -2.07 -4.28
CA TRP A 187 15.58 -2.76 -5.48
C TRP A 187 15.42 -4.29 -5.37
N GLY A 188 15.59 -4.86 -4.17
CA GLY A 188 15.38 -6.27 -3.91
C GLY A 188 13.93 -6.70 -4.14
N VAL A 189 12.97 -5.91 -3.66
CA VAL A 189 11.55 -6.18 -3.85
C VAL A 189 11.13 -5.98 -5.31
N MET A 190 11.65 -4.95 -6.00
CA MET A 190 11.44 -4.76 -7.45
C MET A 190 11.91 -5.98 -8.24
N SER A 191 13.13 -6.47 -7.96
CA SER A 191 13.70 -7.66 -8.60
C SER A 191 12.80 -8.88 -8.43
N LEU A 192 12.32 -9.13 -7.20
CA LEU A 192 11.42 -10.25 -6.92
C LEU A 192 10.05 -10.08 -7.59
N GLY A 193 9.50 -8.87 -7.62
CA GLY A 193 8.25 -8.56 -8.32
C GLY A 193 8.33 -8.87 -9.82
N ILE A 194 9.46 -8.54 -10.45
CA ILE A 194 9.71 -8.85 -11.86
C ILE A 194 9.84 -10.36 -12.09
N ILE A 195 10.51 -11.09 -11.20
CA ILE A 195 10.60 -12.56 -11.27
C ILE A 195 9.21 -13.19 -11.19
N ALA A 196 8.38 -12.76 -10.23
CA ALA A 196 7.01 -13.24 -10.08
C ALA A 196 6.16 -12.92 -11.33
N GLY A 197 6.28 -11.69 -11.84
CA GLY A 197 5.64 -11.25 -13.09
C GLY A 197 6.04 -12.11 -14.29
N TYR A 198 7.33 -12.38 -14.47
CA TYR A 198 7.86 -13.24 -15.52
C TYR A 198 7.25 -14.64 -15.47
N ILE A 199 7.22 -15.26 -14.29
CA ILE A 199 6.68 -16.62 -14.09
C ILE A 199 5.20 -16.68 -14.50
N LEU A 200 4.40 -15.69 -14.10
CA LEU A 200 2.97 -15.67 -14.42
C LEU A 200 2.70 -15.34 -15.90
N ALA A 201 3.52 -14.48 -16.52
CA ALA A 201 3.38 -14.12 -17.93
C ALA A 201 3.90 -15.19 -18.90
N TYR A 202 4.82 -16.06 -18.49
CA TYR A 202 5.44 -17.05 -19.38
C TYR A 202 4.45 -17.98 -20.11
N PRO A 203 3.47 -18.63 -19.44
CA PRO A 203 2.54 -19.54 -20.12
C PRO A 203 1.68 -18.88 -21.20
N SER A 204 1.26 -17.63 -20.98
CA SER A 204 0.46 -16.89 -21.97
C SER A 204 1.30 -16.50 -23.19
N ASN A 205 2.57 -16.12 -22.99
CA ASN A 205 3.49 -15.84 -24.08
C ASN A 205 3.82 -17.10 -24.90
N VAL A 206 4.05 -18.25 -24.26
CA VAL A 206 4.21 -19.55 -24.96
C VAL A 206 3.01 -19.84 -25.87
N TRP A 207 1.80 -19.65 -25.35
CA TRP A 207 0.57 -19.85 -26.13
C TRP A 207 0.45 -18.86 -27.30
N MET A 208 0.75 -17.59 -27.08
CA MET A 208 0.71 -16.57 -28.13
C MET A 208 1.72 -16.83 -29.25
N VAL A 209 2.91 -17.33 -28.91
CA VAL A 209 3.91 -17.76 -29.90
C VAL A 209 3.42 -18.99 -30.68
N ALA A 210 2.83 -19.98 -29.99
CA ALA A 210 2.29 -21.18 -30.63
C ALA A 210 1.14 -20.89 -31.62
N ARG A 211 0.51 -19.72 -31.53
CA ARG A 211 -0.59 -19.27 -32.40
C ARG A 211 -0.20 -18.14 -33.36
N SER A 212 1.10 -17.86 -33.50
CA SER A 212 1.61 -16.82 -34.39
C SER A 212 1.05 -15.42 -34.07
N LEU A 213 0.79 -15.15 -32.79
CA LEU A 213 0.38 -13.82 -32.27
C LEU A 213 1.57 -13.00 -31.77
N LYS A 214 2.64 -13.67 -31.32
CA LYS A 214 3.94 -13.09 -30.99
C LYS A 214 5.05 -13.88 -31.68
N HIS A 215 6.19 -13.24 -31.89
CA HIS A 215 7.43 -13.93 -32.23
C HIS A 215 8.16 -14.39 -30.96
N GLY A 216 9.01 -15.41 -31.10
CA GLY A 216 9.96 -15.83 -30.08
C GLY A 216 11.39 -15.39 -30.42
N LEU A 217 12.35 -16.28 -30.19
CA LEU A 217 13.77 -16.08 -30.50
C LEU A 217 14.01 -16.17 -32.01
N MET A 218 14.96 -15.39 -32.53
CA MET A 218 15.27 -15.31 -33.95
C MET A 218 16.78 -15.29 -34.19
N THR A 219 17.19 -15.65 -35.41
CA THR A 219 18.61 -15.63 -35.79
C THR A 219 18.85 -14.63 -36.90
N GLU A 220 19.84 -13.76 -36.72
CA GLU A 220 20.31 -12.78 -37.70
C GLU A 220 21.81 -12.99 -37.94
N ARG A 221 22.14 -13.72 -39.01
CA ARG A 221 23.54 -13.92 -39.44
C ARG A 221 23.93 -12.87 -40.47
N LYS A 222 25.11 -12.27 -40.32
CA LYS A 222 25.67 -11.33 -41.31
C LYS A 222 25.88 -12.04 -42.66
N PRO A 223 25.48 -11.44 -43.79
CA PRO A 223 25.72 -11.99 -45.12
C PRO A 223 27.22 -12.24 -45.36
N GLY A 224 27.58 -13.42 -45.90
CA GLY A 224 28.97 -13.78 -46.21
C GLY A 224 29.76 -14.46 -45.08
N THR A 225 29.12 -14.77 -43.95
CA THR A 225 29.73 -15.58 -42.88
C THR A 225 29.65 -17.08 -43.19
N LYS A 226 30.56 -17.89 -42.63
CA LYS A 226 30.70 -19.33 -42.88
C LYS A 226 29.44 -20.17 -42.62
N PHE A 227 28.45 -19.60 -41.92
CA PHE A 227 27.18 -20.21 -41.54
C PHE A 227 25.97 -19.45 -42.10
N ALA A 228 26.16 -18.51 -43.04
CA ALA A 228 25.05 -17.84 -43.72
C ALA A 228 24.33 -18.84 -44.65
N ALA A 229 22.99 -18.86 -44.61
CA ALA A 229 22.21 -19.70 -45.53
C ALA A 229 22.49 -19.31 -46.99
N GLU A 230 22.77 -20.29 -47.86
CA GLU A 230 22.90 -20.08 -49.31
C GLU A 230 21.55 -19.68 -49.90
N ALA A 231 21.49 -18.52 -50.57
CA ALA A 231 20.32 -18.10 -51.32
C ALA A 231 20.15 -18.97 -52.59
N PRO A 232 18.93 -19.41 -52.95
CA PRO A 232 18.73 -20.14 -54.19
C PRO A 232 18.99 -19.19 -55.38
N LYS A 233 19.88 -19.62 -56.29
CA LYS A 233 20.16 -18.91 -57.55
C LYS A 233 18.88 -18.83 -58.39
N SER A 234 18.41 -17.62 -58.68
CA SER A 234 17.30 -17.41 -59.62
C SER A 234 17.74 -17.81 -61.03
N GLY A 235 17.43 -19.03 -61.45
CA GLY A 235 17.58 -19.48 -62.82
C GLY A 235 16.51 -18.83 -63.70
N THR A 236 16.93 -17.91 -64.55
CA THR A 236 16.13 -17.44 -65.70
C THR A 236 15.96 -18.58 -66.69
N ASN A 237 14.74 -19.02 -66.95
CA ASN A 237 14.43 -19.76 -68.19
C ASN A 237 13.09 -19.28 -68.76
N LYS A 238 13.17 -18.75 -70.00
CA LYS A 238 12.04 -18.46 -70.89
C LYS A 238 11.28 -19.75 -71.22
N PRO A 239 9.96 -19.71 -71.43
CA PRO A 239 9.22 -20.85 -71.96
C PRO A 239 9.30 -20.92 -73.49
N ALA A 240 9.47 -22.12 -74.01
CA ALA A 240 9.33 -22.47 -75.42
C ALA A 240 8.06 -23.34 -75.60
N ASP A 241 7.21 -22.91 -76.54
CA ASP A 241 6.18 -23.72 -77.21
C ASP A 241 6.84 -24.88 -78.00
N PRO A 242 6.17 -26.03 -78.28
CA PRO A 242 4.98 -26.03 -79.16
C PRO A 242 3.92 -27.14 -78.97
N HIS A 243 2.74 -26.88 -79.54
CA HIS A 243 1.75 -27.87 -79.97
C HIS A 243 2.23 -28.71 -81.16
N ALA A 244 1.88 -30.01 -81.18
CA ALA A 244 1.30 -30.73 -82.34
C ALA A 244 0.97 -32.20 -82.01
N GLY A 245 -0.24 -32.64 -82.40
CA GLY A 245 -0.39 -33.96 -83.04
C GLY A 245 -1.25 -35.03 -82.35
N HIS A 246 -2.46 -35.20 -82.90
CA HIS A 246 -3.17 -36.46 -83.20
C HIS A 246 -4.04 -37.18 -82.14
N ASP A 247 -5.35 -36.92 -82.28
CA ASP A 247 -6.37 -37.84 -82.82
C ASP A 247 -6.98 -39.01 -82.02
N MET A 248 -8.31 -38.88 -81.92
CA MET A 248 -9.37 -39.84 -82.27
C MET A 248 -9.92 -40.84 -81.22
N ALA A 249 -11.11 -40.45 -80.72
CA ALA A 249 -12.42 -41.03 -81.09
C ALA A 249 -13.14 -42.01 -80.15
N SER A 250 -14.46 -41.74 -80.07
CA SER A 250 -15.61 -42.61 -79.76
C SER A 250 -15.85 -42.90 -78.27
N MET A 251 -17.08 -43.02 -77.74
CA MET A 251 -18.42 -43.12 -78.34
C MET A 251 -19.49 -42.79 -77.27
N LYS A 252 -20.70 -42.57 -77.77
CA LYS A 252 -21.96 -42.06 -77.19
C LYS A 252 -22.59 -42.85 -76.02
N SER A 253 -23.62 -42.18 -75.47
CA SER A 253 -24.99 -42.69 -75.14
C SER A 253 -25.22 -43.02 -73.66
N SER A 254 -26.36 -42.80 -73.00
CA SER A 254 -27.59 -41.99 -73.19
C SER A 254 -28.55 -42.37 -72.05
N ASN A 255 -29.30 -41.38 -71.58
CA ASN A 255 -30.71 -41.43 -71.15
C ASN A 255 -31.23 -42.12 -69.87
N ASP A 256 -32.15 -41.34 -69.27
CA ASP A 256 -33.40 -41.68 -68.60
C ASP A 256 -33.38 -42.33 -67.21
N ALA A 257 -34.37 -42.15 -66.34
CA ALA A 257 -35.40 -41.14 -66.07
C ALA A 257 -36.19 -41.69 -64.87
N GLY A 258 -36.69 -40.80 -64.01
CA GLY A 258 -38.05 -40.96 -63.48
C GLY A 258 -38.29 -41.67 -62.14
N SER A 259 -39.11 -40.97 -61.34
CA SER A 259 -40.14 -41.48 -60.41
C SER A 259 -39.82 -41.67 -58.91
N LYS A 260 -40.21 -40.63 -58.15
CA LYS A 260 -40.94 -40.70 -56.86
C LYS A 260 -42.37 -41.24 -57.10
N PRO A 261 -43.23 -41.61 -56.11
CA PRO A 261 -43.38 -40.91 -54.81
C PRO A 261 -43.92 -41.68 -53.57
N ALA A 262 -43.96 -40.93 -52.46
CA ALA A 262 -44.97 -40.87 -51.39
C ALA A 262 -45.20 -42.05 -50.41
N GLY A 263 -45.32 -41.68 -49.13
CA GLY A 263 -45.90 -42.51 -48.07
C GLY A 263 -45.59 -41.94 -46.69
N ALA A 264 -46.63 -41.67 -45.90
CA ALA A 264 -46.65 -40.75 -44.77
C ALA A 264 -46.61 -41.42 -43.37
N HIS A 265 -46.67 -40.56 -42.35
CA HIS A 265 -47.14 -40.77 -40.97
C HIS A 265 -46.16 -41.18 -39.85
N ASP A 266 -45.86 -40.17 -39.03
CA ASP A 266 -46.20 -40.04 -37.60
C ASP A 266 -45.50 -40.84 -36.48
N MET A 267 -45.12 -40.02 -35.50
CA MET A 267 -45.09 -40.21 -34.04
C MET A 267 -43.96 -40.98 -33.33
N LYS A 268 -43.15 -40.15 -32.66
CA LYS A 268 -42.84 -40.13 -31.22
C LYS A 268 -42.22 -41.36 -30.53
N ALA A 269 -41.13 -41.00 -29.84
CA ALA A 269 -40.75 -41.36 -28.47
C ALA A 269 -39.68 -42.45 -28.27
N MET A 270 -38.53 -41.95 -27.81
CA MET A 270 -37.77 -42.37 -26.63
C MET A 270 -37.06 -43.74 -26.60
N ALA A 271 -35.79 -43.61 -26.17
CA ALA A 271 -34.94 -44.57 -25.47
C ALA A 271 -34.25 -45.66 -26.32
N GLY A 272 -32.92 -45.48 -26.47
CA GLY A 272 -32.04 -46.46 -27.10
C GLY A 272 -30.58 -46.18 -26.80
N ARG A 273 -30.19 -46.45 -25.55
CA ARG A 273 -28.81 -46.54 -25.05
C ARG A 273 -27.97 -47.44 -25.97
N LYS A 274 -26.82 -46.98 -26.50
CA LYS A 274 -25.71 -47.86 -26.89
C LYS A 274 -24.38 -47.14 -26.95
N MET A 275 -23.39 -47.85 -26.41
CA MET A 275 -21.97 -47.54 -26.34
C MET A 275 -21.38 -47.13 -27.70
N ALA A 276 -20.42 -46.19 -27.69
CA ALA A 276 -19.45 -46.06 -28.76
C ALA A 276 -18.12 -45.46 -28.27
N LYS A 277 -17.09 -46.30 -28.40
CA LYS A 277 -15.74 -46.01 -28.89
C LYS A 277 -14.89 -44.94 -28.21
N THR A 278 -13.90 -45.45 -27.48
CA THR A 278 -12.55 -44.92 -27.28
C THR A 278 -12.02 -44.20 -28.53
N GLN A 279 -11.85 -42.88 -28.43
CA GLN A 279 -11.21 -42.06 -29.45
C GLN A 279 -9.76 -41.78 -29.03
N LYS A 280 -8.84 -42.44 -29.73
CA LYS A 280 -7.39 -42.25 -29.63
C LYS A 280 -7.07 -40.88 -30.25
N LEU A 281 -6.59 -39.93 -29.45
CA LEU A 281 -6.06 -38.65 -29.93
C LEU A 281 -4.82 -38.92 -30.80
N ALA A 282 -4.92 -38.68 -32.10
CA ALA A 282 -3.78 -38.47 -32.98
C ALA A 282 -3.51 -36.96 -33.05
N GLY A 283 -2.33 -36.54 -32.63
CA GLY A 283 -1.90 -35.14 -32.71
C GLY A 283 -1.65 -34.70 -34.15
N PRO A 284 -1.87 -33.42 -34.50
CA PRO A 284 -1.51 -32.91 -35.81
C PRO A 284 0.00 -32.67 -35.88
N THR A 285 0.66 -33.41 -36.76
CA THR A 285 2.02 -33.16 -37.25
C THR A 285 2.03 -31.86 -38.05
N ALA A 286 2.65 -30.82 -37.49
CA ALA A 286 2.99 -29.60 -38.21
C ALA A 286 4.33 -29.79 -38.94
N THR A 287 4.29 -30.27 -40.17
CA THR A 287 5.38 -30.11 -41.14
C THR A 287 5.09 -28.87 -41.96
N GLY A 288 5.70 -27.75 -41.60
CA GLY A 288 5.71 -26.51 -42.35
C GLY A 288 7.16 -26.05 -42.51
N ASP A 289 7.57 -25.89 -43.76
CA ASP A 289 8.93 -25.64 -44.21
C ASP A 289 9.58 -24.43 -43.53
N ALA A 290 10.75 -24.68 -42.93
CA ALA A 290 11.68 -23.66 -42.49
C ALA A 290 12.58 -23.27 -43.68
N ALA A 291 12.09 -22.38 -44.53
CA ALA A 291 12.91 -21.65 -45.50
C ALA A 291 12.30 -20.25 -45.68
N GLY A 292 13.13 -19.22 -45.49
CA GLY A 292 12.69 -17.85 -45.25
C GLY A 292 11.83 -17.23 -46.36
N HIS A 293 10.76 -16.57 -45.95
CA HIS A 293 10.19 -15.41 -46.65
C HIS A 293 9.48 -14.49 -45.64
N ALA A 294 9.83 -13.20 -45.67
CA ALA A 294 9.16 -12.13 -44.95
C ALA A 294 7.77 -11.88 -45.56
N GLY A 295 6.78 -12.64 -45.09
CA GLY A 295 5.36 -12.38 -45.29
C GLY A 295 4.68 -12.10 -43.94
N PRO A 296 3.57 -11.35 -43.91
CA PRO A 296 2.89 -11.03 -42.64
C PRO A 296 2.42 -12.32 -41.96
N MET A 297 2.85 -12.54 -40.70
CA MET A 297 2.37 -13.65 -39.86
C MET A 297 0.84 -13.67 -39.88
N LYS A 298 0.25 -14.71 -40.46
CA LYS A 298 -1.18 -14.98 -40.33
C LYS A 298 -1.36 -15.68 -38.99
N THR A 299 -2.19 -15.10 -38.14
CA THR A 299 -2.53 -15.69 -36.84
C THR A 299 -3.39 -16.94 -37.03
N ASP A 300 -3.07 -18.00 -36.29
CA ASP A 300 -3.85 -19.24 -36.24
C ASP A 300 -4.84 -19.26 -35.07
N ALA A 301 -4.94 -18.14 -34.33
CA ALA A 301 -5.89 -17.98 -33.23
C ALA A 301 -7.25 -17.50 -33.74
N THR A 302 -8.31 -18.13 -33.24
CA THR A 302 -9.67 -17.66 -33.50
C THR A 302 -9.99 -16.43 -32.63
N LYS A 303 -10.89 -15.56 -33.10
CA LYS A 303 -11.34 -14.40 -32.30
C LYS A 303 -11.84 -14.81 -30.90
N PRO A 304 -12.64 -15.89 -30.73
CA PRO A 304 -13.03 -16.35 -29.41
C PRO A 304 -11.86 -16.73 -28.48
N GLN A 305 -10.80 -17.34 -29.02
CA GLN A 305 -9.61 -17.70 -28.23
C GLN A 305 -8.87 -16.46 -27.72
N ILE A 306 -8.70 -15.46 -28.58
CA ILE A 306 -8.05 -14.18 -28.22
C ILE A 306 -8.88 -13.46 -27.15
N VAL A 307 -10.21 -13.40 -27.33
CA VAL A 307 -11.11 -12.78 -26.36
C VAL A 307 -11.08 -13.52 -25.02
N ALA A 308 -11.10 -14.87 -25.03
CA ALA A 308 -11.03 -15.66 -23.82
C ALA A 308 -9.72 -15.43 -23.05
N LEU A 309 -8.57 -15.46 -23.72
CA LEU A 309 -7.29 -15.17 -23.07
C LEU A 309 -7.21 -13.72 -22.56
N GLY A 310 -7.76 -12.77 -23.33
CA GLY A 310 -7.92 -11.38 -22.90
C GLY A 310 -8.71 -11.26 -21.60
N MET A 311 -9.89 -11.90 -21.53
CA MET A 311 -10.72 -11.91 -20.32
C MET A 311 -9.99 -12.56 -19.13
N VAL A 312 -9.32 -13.70 -19.33
CA VAL A 312 -8.53 -14.34 -18.27
C VAL A 312 -7.42 -13.40 -17.77
N SER A 313 -6.74 -12.70 -18.67
CA SER A 313 -5.68 -11.74 -18.28
C SER A 313 -6.23 -10.57 -17.47
N VAL A 314 -7.41 -10.05 -17.81
CA VAL A 314 -8.09 -8.97 -17.06
C VAL A 314 -8.54 -9.46 -15.69
N VAL A 315 -9.10 -10.68 -15.60
CA VAL A 315 -9.47 -11.29 -14.32
C VAL A 315 -8.23 -11.54 -13.46
N ALA A 316 -7.13 -12.01 -14.05
CA ALA A 316 -5.87 -12.20 -13.35
C ALA A 316 -5.33 -10.87 -12.80
N LEU A 317 -5.33 -9.80 -13.61
CA LEU A 317 -4.94 -8.46 -13.16
C LEU A 317 -5.86 -7.98 -12.03
N ALA A 318 -7.18 -8.04 -12.22
CA ALA A 318 -8.14 -7.62 -11.20
C ALA A 318 -7.96 -8.41 -9.89
N ALA A 319 -7.77 -9.73 -9.96
CA ALA A 319 -7.50 -10.55 -8.79
C ALA A 319 -6.15 -10.21 -8.14
N GLY A 320 -5.09 -10.03 -8.91
CA GLY A 320 -3.77 -9.63 -8.43
C GLY A 320 -3.75 -8.22 -7.83
N MET A 321 -4.69 -7.36 -8.21
CA MET A 321 -4.82 -6.01 -7.68
C MET A 321 -5.69 -5.96 -6.43
N ILE A 322 -6.83 -6.66 -6.44
CA ILE A 322 -7.85 -6.60 -5.40
C ILE A 322 -7.52 -7.54 -4.24
N ALA A 323 -7.07 -8.77 -4.53
CA ALA A 323 -6.87 -9.77 -3.48
C ALA A 323 -5.77 -9.39 -2.46
N PRO A 324 -4.60 -8.84 -2.86
CA PRO A 324 -3.59 -8.40 -1.91
C PRO A 324 -4.03 -7.15 -1.14
N ALA A 325 -4.71 -6.22 -1.79
CA ALA A 325 -5.29 -5.05 -1.14
C ALA A 325 -6.27 -5.50 -0.03
N ASN A 326 -7.13 -6.47 -0.32
CA ASN A 326 -8.03 -7.05 0.68
C ASN A 326 -7.31 -7.89 1.73
N PHE A 327 -6.27 -8.65 1.37
CA PHE A 327 -5.52 -9.50 2.30
C PHE A 327 -4.70 -8.70 3.32
N VAL A 328 -4.09 -7.59 2.90
CA VAL A 328 -3.41 -6.65 3.80
C VAL A 328 -4.43 -5.87 4.63
N ASN A 329 -5.53 -5.43 4.02
CA ASN A 329 -6.61 -4.71 4.72
C ASN A 329 -7.34 -5.57 5.77
N MET A 330 -7.50 -6.88 5.53
CA MET A 330 -8.15 -7.81 6.47
C MET A 330 -7.23 -8.35 7.58
N ARG A 331 -5.97 -7.88 7.68
CA ARG A 331 -5.05 -8.27 8.75
C ARG A 331 -4.99 -7.27 9.92
N LEU A 332 -5.66 -6.13 9.84
CA LEU A 332 -5.98 -5.30 11.00
C LEU A 332 -7.24 -5.87 11.65
N SER A 333 -7.07 -6.74 12.65
CA SER A 333 -8.20 -7.33 13.38
C SER A 333 -8.64 -6.42 14.52
N SER A 334 -9.89 -6.57 15.00
CA SER A 334 -10.34 -5.89 16.22
C SER A 334 -9.45 -6.17 17.44
N ARG A 335 -8.71 -7.30 17.44
CA ARG A 335 -7.70 -7.61 18.46
C ARG A 335 -6.49 -6.69 18.37
N ASP A 336 -6.03 -6.32 17.18
CA ASP A 336 -4.85 -5.48 17.00
C ASP A 336 -5.11 -4.03 17.39
N VAL A 337 -6.37 -3.58 17.33
CA VAL A 337 -6.82 -2.24 17.78
C VAL A 337 -7.59 -2.27 19.11
N GLY A 338 -7.73 -3.43 19.76
CA GLY A 338 -8.33 -3.57 21.09
C GLY A 338 -9.80 -3.12 21.19
N ASP A 339 -10.64 -3.51 20.22
CA ASP A 339 -12.05 -3.10 20.12
C ASP A 339 -12.27 -1.56 20.03
N SER A 340 -11.23 -0.83 19.60
CA SER A 340 -11.29 0.61 19.37
C SER A 340 -12.38 0.98 18.36
N ILE A 341 -13.17 1.99 18.72
CA ILE A 341 -14.18 2.57 17.83
C ILE A 341 -13.53 3.73 17.07
N MET A 342 -13.36 3.55 15.76
CA MET A 342 -12.68 4.54 14.91
C MET A 342 -13.63 5.66 14.47
N PRO A 343 -13.16 6.91 14.35
CA PRO A 343 -13.98 8.03 13.92
C PRO A 343 -14.42 7.89 12.45
N PRO A 344 -15.71 8.12 12.13
CA PRO A 344 -16.16 8.20 10.74
C PRO A 344 -15.51 9.36 9.99
N GLY A 345 -15.03 9.10 8.76
CA GLY A 345 -14.52 10.13 7.85
C GLY A 345 -13.10 10.64 8.14
N MET A 346 -12.38 10.06 9.12
CA MET A 346 -10.95 10.35 9.30
C MET A 346 -10.13 9.63 8.22
N ILE A 347 -9.29 10.37 7.50
CA ILE A 347 -8.45 9.80 6.45
C ILE A 347 -7.32 9.02 7.13
N MET A 348 -7.45 7.70 7.13
CA MET A 348 -6.44 6.78 7.59
C MET A 348 -5.70 6.26 6.36
N ASP A 349 -4.41 6.55 6.26
CA ASP A 349 -3.59 5.93 5.21
C ASP A 349 -3.16 4.52 5.62
N ARG A 350 -2.67 3.76 4.64
CA ARG A 350 -2.25 2.37 4.82
C ARG A 350 -1.00 2.21 5.72
N THR A 351 -0.37 3.30 6.12
CA THR A 351 0.83 3.32 6.98
C THR A 351 0.52 3.71 8.42
N THR A 352 -0.74 4.02 8.74
CA THR A 352 -1.12 4.45 10.09
C THR A 352 -0.95 3.30 11.10
N PRO A 353 -0.04 3.41 12.08
CA PRO A 353 0.19 2.33 13.04
C PRO A 353 -1.03 2.06 13.91
N ALA A 354 -1.24 0.80 14.32
CA ALA A 354 -2.35 0.42 15.20
C ALA A 354 -2.38 1.22 16.53
N ASP A 355 -1.22 1.61 17.05
CA ASP A 355 -1.14 2.46 18.23
C ASP A 355 -1.58 3.90 17.96
N ALA A 356 -1.29 4.45 16.78
CA ALA A 356 -1.84 5.74 16.36
C ALA A 356 -3.36 5.64 16.15
N MET A 357 -3.85 4.52 15.60
CA MET A 357 -5.30 4.24 15.49
C MET A 357 -5.95 4.23 16.88
N ARG A 358 -5.36 3.53 17.85
CA ARG A 358 -5.81 3.54 19.25
C ARG A 358 -5.78 4.95 19.84
N ASP A 359 -4.75 5.73 19.52
CA ASP A 359 -4.61 7.08 20.03
C ASP A 359 -5.72 8.01 19.52
N MET A 360 -6.22 7.78 18.30
CA MET A 360 -7.32 8.52 17.67
C MET A 360 -8.72 7.95 17.95
N ALA A 361 -8.83 6.74 18.51
CA ALA A 361 -10.10 6.07 18.73
C ALA A 361 -10.99 6.79 19.75
N ALA A 362 -12.28 6.50 19.75
CA ALA A 362 -13.17 7.01 20.80
C ALA A 362 -12.75 6.53 22.20
N ALA A 363 -13.13 7.27 23.24
CA ALA A 363 -13.25 6.71 24.57
C ALA A 363 -14.29 5.57 24.53
N ASN A 364 -13.95 4.41 25.08
CA ASN A 364 -14.85 3.25 25.09
C ASN A 364 -15.97 3.47 26.13
N PRO A 365 -17.25 3.49 25.73
CA PRO A 365 -18.36 3.70 26.66
C PRO A 365 -18.47 2.63 27.75
N ASN A 366 -17.92 1.42 27.52
CA ASN A 366 -17.92 0.34 28.50
C ASN A 366 -16.94 0.57 29.66
N ASP A 367 -15.95 1.46 29.49
CA ASP A 367 -14.98 1.78 30.53
C ASP A 367 -15.49 2.84 31.51
N VAL A 368 -16.64 3.47 31.23
CA VAL A 368 -17.24 4.53 32.05
C VAL A 368 -17.59 3.99 33.44
N ARG A 369 -16.96 4.56 34.48
CA ARG A 369 -17.15 4.13 35.87
C ARG A 369 -18.20 4.93 36.63
N ALA A 370 -18.46 6.16 36.21
CA ALA A 370 -19.38 7.09 36.86
C ALA A 370 -19.95 8.09 35.86
N SER A 371 -21.12 8.63 36.15
CA SER A 371 -21.79 9.66 35.34
C SER A 371 -22.11 10.87 36.19
N TYR A 372 -21.81 12.06 35.67
CA TYR A 372 -22.00 13.33 36.37
C TYR A 372 -22.88 14.26 35.54
N GLY A 373 -23.99 14.70 36.15
CA GLY A 373 -24.97 15.57 35.51
C GLY A 373 -24.52 17.02 35.38
N LEU A 374 -25.41 17.84 34.80
CA LEU A 374 -25.13 19.25 34.48
C LEU A 374 -24.77 20.09 35.72
N ASN A 375 -25.40 19.81 36.86
CA ASN A 375 -25.23 20.58 38.11
C ASN A 375 -23.92 20.28 38.85
N VAL A 376 -23.11 19.34 38.36
CA VAL A 376 -21.83 18.99 38.97
C VAL A 376 -20.72 19.87 38.40
N ARG A 377 -19.94 20.49 39.29
CA ARG A 377 -18.81 21.35 38.95
C ARG A 377 -17.49 20.57 38.94
N GLY A 378 -16.64 20.86 37.96
CA GLY A 378 -15.22 20.46 37.97
C GLY A 378 -14.37 21.41 38.82
N ASP A 379 -13.05 21.28 38.76
CA ASP A 379 -12.09 22.18 39.44
C ASP A 379 -12.32 22.39 40.95
N ARG A 380 -12.93 21.41 41.63
CA ARG A 380 -13.07 21.45 43.10
C ARG A 380 -11.71 21.29 43.78
N PRO A 381 -11.44 21.98 44.91
CA PRO A 381 -10.18 21.82 45.63
C PRO A 381 -9.91 20.37 46.04
N LEU A 382 -8.69 19.90 45.82
CA LEU A 382 -8.24 18.61 46.32
C LEU A 382 -7.85 18.75 47.79
N ALA A 383 -8.51 18.01 48.67
CA ALA A 383 -8.13 17.95 50.07
C ALA A 383 -6.80 17.19 50.24
N PHE A 384 -5.97 17.62 51.19
CA PHE A 384 -4.75 16.92 51.58
C PHE A 384 -4.82 16.38 53.00
N ARG A 385 -4.03 15.34 53.26
CA ARG A 385 -3.68 14.84 54.59
C ARG A 385 -2.29 15.36 54.95
N LEU A 386 -2.09 15.79 56.19
CA LEU A 386 -0.77 16.20 56.66
C LEU A 386 -0.06 15.01 57.33
N GLU A 387 1.05 14.55 56.75
CA GLU A 387 1.85 13.44 57.28
C GLU A 387 3.28 13.91 57.51
N ASN A 388 3.72 14.00 58.77
CA ASN A 388 5.09 14.41 59.14
C ASN A 388 5.52 15.75 58.49
N GLY A 389 4.59 16.69 58.35
CA GLY A 389 4.82 17.99 57.71
C GLY A 389 4.97 17.92 56.18
N VAL A 390 4.39 16.90 55.54
CA VAL A 390 4.21 16.74 54.10
C VAL A 390 2.72 16.77 53.79
N LYS A 391 2.29 17.57 52.80
CA LYS A 391 0.92 17.57 52.29
C LYS A 391 0.77 16.42 51.32
N VAL A 392 -0.08 15.46 51.68
CA VAL A 392 -0.31 14.25 50.88
C VAL A 392 -1.66 14.35 50.20
N PHE A 393 -1.67 14.15 48.89
CA PHE A 393 -2.85 14.18 48.03
C PHE A 393 -3.05 12.82 47.37
N ASP A 394 -4.31 12.44 47.15
CA ASP A 394 -4.68 11.21 46.45
C ASP A 394 -5.36 11.55 45.13
N LEU A 395 -4.80 11.09 44.01
CA LEU A 395 -5.29 11.37 42.67
C LEU A 395 -5.59 10.08 41.90
N THR A 396 -6.77 10.00 41.31
CA THR A 396 -7.26 8.78 40.63
C THR A 396 -7.82 9.14 39.27
N PRO A 397 -7.05 8.97 38.18
CA PRO A 397 -7.60 9.09 36.83
C PRO A 397 -8.53 7.92 36.52
N SER A 398 -9.69 8.21 35.90
CA SER A 398 -10.67 7.21 35.48
C SER A 398 -11.54 7.72 34.33
N VAL A 399 -12.16 6.81 33.57
CA VAL A 399 -13.13 7.17 32.53
C VAL A 399 -14.48 7.48 33.17
N ILE A 400 -15.04 8.65 32.87
CA ILE A 400 -16.31 9.15 33.40
C ILE A 400 -17.16 9.74 32.29
N ARG A 401 -18.47 9.67 32.46
CA ARG A 401 -19.42 10.40 31.61
C ARG A 401 -19.72 11.75 32.23
N TRP A 402 -19.51 12.82 31.49
CA TRP A 402 -19.63 14.19 31.96
C TRP A 402 -20.61 14.98 31.09
N THR A 403 -21.64 15.57 31.70
CA THR A 403 -22.60 16.42 30.98
C THR A 403 -22.03 17.82 30.77
N ILE A 404 -21.81 18.20 29.50
CA ILE A 404 -21.29 19.53 29.12
C ILE A 404 -22.41 20.54 28.80
N LEU A 405 -23.57 20.06 28.34
CA LEU A 405 -24.80 20.82 28.06
C LEU A 405 -26.04 19.96 28.35
N PRO A 406 -27.23 20.56 28.50
CA PRO A 406 -28.48 19.80 28.53
C PRO A 406 -28.56 18.82 27.35
N GLY A 407 -28.63 17.51 27.64
CA GLY A 407 -28.71 16.47 26.62
C GLY A 407 -27.39 16.14 25.89
N VAL A 408 -26.27 16.78 26.23
CA VAL A 408 -24.96 16.52 25.61
C VAL A 408 -23.96 16.05 26.67
N THR A 409 -23.45 14.84 26.48
CA THR A 409 -22.45 14.21 27.35
C THR A 409 -21.21 13.83 26.58
N VAL A 410 -20.07 13.88 27.26
CA VAL A 410 -18.79 13.35 26.80
C VAL A 410 -18.33 12.21 27.70
N ASP A 411 -17.74 11.19 27.13
CA ASP A 411 -17.03 10.14 27.86
C ASP A 411 -15.56 10.56 27.92
N GLY A 412 -15.18 11.14 29.06
CA GLY A 412 -13.89 11.79 29.27
C GLY A 412 -13.06 11.14 30.36
N TYR A 413 -11.78 11.48 30.39
CA TYR A 413 -10.81 10.97 31.35
C TYR A 413 -10.69 12.02 32.45
N GLY A 414 -11.21 11.73 33.64
CA GLY A 414 -11.29 12.67 34.75
C GLY A 414 -10.46 12.21 35.94
N TYR A 415 -9.73 13.15 36.56
CA TYR A 415 -9.14 12.93 37.87
C TYR A 415 -10.21 13.07 38.96
N ASN A 416 -10.30 12.09 39.86
CA ASN A 416 -11.20 12.07 41.03
C ASN A 416 -12.67 12.31 40.66
N GLY A 417 -13.10 11.85 39.48
CA GLY A 417 -14.50 11.92 39.07
C GLY A 417 -14.97 13.32 38.65
N GLN A 418 -14.07 14.15 38.12
CA GLN A 418 -14.42 15.48 37.64
C GLN A 418 -13.57 15.91 36.45
N ILE A 419 -14.16 16.77 35.61
CA ILE A 419 -13.49 17.46 34.51
C ILE A 419 -13.87 18.94 34.61
N PRO A 420 -12.92 19.87 34.80
CA PRO A 420 -11.50 19.64 35.06
C PRO A 420 -11.24 18.81 36.32
N GLY A 421 -10.06 18.21 36.39
CA GLY A 421 -9.53 17.57 37.58
C GLY A 421 -9.51 18.51 38.80
N PRO A 422 -9.33 17.97 40.01
CA PRO A 422 -9.39 18.75 41.23
C PRO A 422 -8.25 19.77 41.31
N ARG A 423 -8.55 20.97 41.79
CA ARG A 423 -7.59 22.05 41.95
C ARG A 423 -6.64 21.70 43.08
N ILE A 424 -5.35 21.62 42.79
CA ILE A 424 -4.32 21.52 43.81
C ILE A 424 -3.90 22.94 44.15
N ARG A 425 -4.04 23.35 45.42
CA ARG A 425 -3.57 24.66 45.90
C ARG A 425 -2.63 24.45 47.07
N ILE A 426 -1.38 24.88 46.90
CA ILE A 426 -0.29 24.74 47.88
C ILE A 426 0.41 26.09 48.03
N HIS A 427 1.36 26.19 48.94
CA HIS A 427 2.19 27.37 49.16
C HIS A 427 3.65 27.07 48.76
N GLU A 428 4.35 28.09 48.31
CA GLU A 428 5.80 28.05 48.16
C GLU A 428 6.45 27.61 49.49
N GLY A 429 7.37 26.65 49.41
CA GLY A 429 8.01 25.97 50.54
C GLY A 429 7.31 24.68 51.00
N ASP A 430 6.08 24.41 50.55
CA ASP A 430 5.39 23.17 50.92
C ASP A 430 6.13 21.93 50.40
N ARG A 431 6.27 20.92 51.26
CA ARG A 431 6.63 19.57 50.86
C ARG A 431 5.35 18.81 50.51
N VAL A 432 5.31 18.25 49.30
CA VAL A 432 4.13 17.62 48.74
C VAL A 432 4.42 16.18 48.36
N ARG A 433 3.46 15.29 48.61
CA ARG A 433 3.39 13.95 48.02
C ARG A 433 2.04 13.78 47.32
N ILE A 434 2.02 13.29 46.09
CA ILE A 434 0.80 12.95 45.37
C ILE A 434 0.82 11.47 45.04
N ASP A 435 -0.08 10.73 45.68
CA ASP A 435 -0.28 9.30 45.50
C ASP A 435 -1.29 9.08 44.37
N VAL A 436 -0.83 8.54 43.24
CA VAL A 436 -1.63 8.36 42.02
C VAL A 436 -2.04 6.90 41.86
N HIS A 437 -3.34 6.65 41.66
CA HIS A 437 -3.89 5.32 41.44
C HIS A 437 -4.55 5.23 40.07
N ASN A 438 -3.92 4.53 39.12
CA ASN A 438 -4.42 4.47 37.74
C ASN A 438 -5.64 3.55 37.62
N ARG A 439 -6.82 4.11 37.36
CA ARG A 439 -8.06 3.36 37.06
C ARG A 439 -8.50 3.48 35.60
N LEU A 440 -7.66 4.02 34.72
CA LEU A 440 -7.85 4.03 33.28
C LEU A 440 -7.60 2.62 32.68
N PRO A 441 -8.17 2.34 31.50
CA PRO A 441 -7.86 1.12 30.73
C PRO A 441 -6.47 1.17 30.08
N GLU A 442 -5.77 2.31 30.14
CA GLU A 442 -4.48 2.53 29.50
C GLU A 442 -3.42 3.08 30.47
N ILE A 443 -2.16 3.08 30.01
CA ILE A 443 -1.04 3.63 30.78
C ILE A 443 -1.22 5.13 31.01
N THR A 444 -0.71 5.63 32.13
CA THR A 444 -0.73 7.07 32.42
C THR A 444 0.53 7.50 33.18
N THR A 445 0.76 8.80 33.24
CA THR A 445 1.69 9.47 34.16
C THR A 445 1.09 10.82 34.52
N ILE A 446 1.75 11.61 35.37
CA ILE A 446 1.36 13.00 35.63
C ILE A 446 2.59 13.87 35.50
N HIS A 447 2.52 14.84 34.59
CA HIS A 447 3.47 15.92 34.46
C HIS A 447 2.95 17.18 35.13
N TRP A 448 3.85 17.89 35.82
CA TRP A 448 3.57 19.10 36.57
C TRP A 448 4.05 20.31 35.77
N HIS A 449 3.19 20.81 34.90
CA HIS A 449 3.59 21.74 33.86
C HIS A 449 4.13 23.05 34.44
N GLY A 450 5.39 23.34 34.12
CA GLY A 450 6.09 24.56 34.51
C GLY A 450 6.77 24.50 35.88
N LEU A 451 6.73 23.37 36.60
CA LEU A 451 7.37 23.25 37.91
C LEU A 451 8.87 22.92 37.82
N ILE A 452 9.65 23.53 38.70
CA ILE A 452 11.03 23.14 39.00
C ILE A 452 10.99 22.05 40.08
N LEU A 453 11.33 20.83 39.70
CA LEU A 453 11.29 19.65 40.57
C LEU A 453 12.41 18.65 40.21
N PRO A 454 12.70 17.65 41.07
CA PRO A 454 13.64 16.59 40.72
C PRO A 454 13.19 15.83 39.47
N ASN A 455 14.11 15.55 38.54
CA ASN A 455 13.79 14.98 37.23
C ASN A 455 12.92 13.71 37.31
N GLN A 456 13.13 12.85 38.30
CA GLN A 456 12.37 11.60 38.49
C GLN A 456 10.89 11.81 38.88
N MET A 457 10.51 13.04 39.21
CA MET A 457 9.16 13.43 39.61
C MET A 457 8.44 14.22 38.51
N ASP A 458 9.07 14.34 37.33
CA ASP A 458 8.57 15.20 36.27
C ASP A 458 7.43 14.59 35.46
N GLY A 459 7.37 13.25 35.32
CA GLY A 459 6.22 12.59 34.68
C GLY A 459 6.29 12.20 33.21
N PRO A 460 7.22 12.68 32.35
CA PRO A 460 7.39 12.14 31.00
C PRO A 460 7.65 10.63 30.96
N ALA A 461 6.70 9.88 30.41
CA ALA A 461 6.78 8.43 30.31
C ALA A 461 7.96 8.00 29.43
N TYR A 462 8.70 6.97 29.89
CA TYR A 462 9.91 6.43 29.24
C TYR A 462 11.10 7.38 29.15
N VAL A 463 10.97 8.61 29.66
CA VAL A 463 12.07 9.59 29.71
C VAL A 463 12.52 9.79 31.15
N THR A 464 11.61 10.15 32.05
CA THR A 464 11.92 10.40 33.46
C THR A 464 11.44 9.31 34.39
N GLN A 465 10.43 8.54 33.98
CA GLN A 465 9.90 7.40 34.72
C GLN A 465 9.26 6.34 33.82
N ALA A 466 9.05 5.14 34.38
CA ALA A 466 8.16 4.16 33.77
C ALA A 466 6.69 4.62 33.86
N PRO A 467 5.84 4.30 32.87
CA PRO A 467 4.41 4.58 32.94
C PRO A 467 3.72 3.83 34.07
N ILE A 468 2.71 4.47 34.66
CA ILE A 468 1.80 3.84 35.62
C ILE A 468 0.86 2.92 34.83
N GLN A 469 1.04 1.61 34.96
CA GLN A 469 0.20 0.61 34.30
C GLN A 469 -1.27 0.70 34.75
N PRO A 470 -2.25 0.23 33.95
CA PRO A 470 -3.63 0.06 34.40
C PRO A 470 -3.70 -0.70 35.73
N GLY A 471 -4.40 -0.15 36.73
CA GLY A 471 -4.46 -0.70 38.09
C GLY A 471 -3.22 -0.46 38.95
N GLY A 472 -2.16 0.09 38.37
CA GLY A 472 -0.91 0.43 39.06
C GLY A 472 -1.01 1.73 39.87
N SER A 473 0.07 2.06 40.58
CA SER A 473 0.17 3.27 41.39
C SER A 473 1.58 3.84 41.39
N TYR A 474 1.69 5.15 41.63
CA TYR A 474 2.98 5.85 41.72
C TYR A 474 2.83 7.08 42.63
N SER A 475 3.89 7.41 43.37
CA SER A 475 3.91 8.57 44.27
C SER A 475 4.91 9.60 43.76
N TYR A 476 4.43 10.82 43.48
CA TYR A 476 5.26 11.98 43.17
C TYR A 476 5.57 12.72 44.46
N ALA A 477 6.84 13.11 44.69
CA ALA A 477 7.22 13.84 45.89
C ALA A 477 8.20 14.98 45.57
N PHE A 478 7.84 16.22 45.90
CA PHE A 478 8.67 17.39 45.64
C PHE A 478 8.40 18.51 46.65
N THR A 479 9.27 19.52 46.67
CA THR A 479 9.06 20.77 47.41
C THR A 479 8.70 21.86 46.41
N ALA A 480 7.65 22.63 46.68
CA ALA A 480 7.29 23.76 45.84
C ALA A 480 8.30 24.90 46.05
N VAL A 481 9.14 25.20 45.06
CA VAL A 481 10.20 26.23 45.16
C VAL A 481 9.86 27.53 44.43
N GLN A 482 8.66 27.60 43.85
CA GLN A 482 8.16 28.70 43.03
C GLN A 482 6.68 28.91 43.31
N HIS A 483 6.14 30.07 42.95
CA HIS A 483 4.71 30.40 43.07
C HIS A 483 4.12 30.84 41.73
N GLY A 484 2.80 30.70 41.56
CA GLY A 484 2.10 31.09 40.34
C GLY A 484 0.92 30.19 39.96
N THR A 485 0.50 30.33 38.71
CA THR A 485 -0.55 29.51 38.08
C THR A 485 0.10 28.44 37.20
N TYR A 486 -0.13 27.18 37.52
CA TYR A 486 0.34 26.01 36.79
C TYR A 486 -0.82 25.05 36.55
N PHE A 487 -0.53 23.93 35.91
CA PHE A 487 -1.49 22.84 35.74
C PHE A 487 -0.76 21.50 35.72
N TYR A 488 -1.51 20.42 35.83
CA TYR A 488 -1.00 19.08 35.72
C TYR A 488 -1.80 18.30 34.68
N HIS A 489 -1.12 17.42 33.95
CA HIS A 489 -1.70 16.66 32.84
C HIS A 489 -0.87 15.39 32.58
N PRO A 490 -1.40 14.37 31.88
CA PRO A 490 -0.64 13.18 31.57
C PRO A 490 0.46 13.47 30.56
N HIS A 491 1.53 12.70 30.64
CA HIS A 491 2.63 12.71 29.65
C HIS A 491 2.94 11.29 29.14
N ALA A 492 1.99 10.37 29.32
CA ALA A 492 1.84 9.15 28.55
C ALA A 492 0.68 9.36 27.58
N LYS A 493 0.96 9.41 26.27
CA LYS A 493 -0.04 9.67 25.21
C LYS A 493 -0.86 10.95 25.46
N PRO A 494 -0.23 12.12 25.66
CA PRO A 494 -0.94 13.37 25.96
C PRO A 494 -1.94 13.77 24.86
N ASP A 495 -1.60 13.52 23.60
CA ASP A 495 -2.45 13.82 22.43
C ASP A 495 -3.86 13.23 22.57
N ARG A 496 -3.94 12.01 23.11
CA ARG A 496 -5.19 11.32 23.41
C ARG A 496 -5.77 11.73 24.76
N THR A 497 -5.01 11.46 25.83
CA THR A 497 -5.58 11.42 27.18
C THR A 497 -5.91 12.81 27.72
N GLN A 498 -5.10 13.82 27.37
CA GLN A 498 -5.39 15.22 27.69
C GLN A 498 -6.55 15.76 26.85
N ALA A 499 -6.63 15.42 25.56
CA ALA A 499 -7.76 15.78 24.71
C ALA A 499 -9.09 15.15 25.18
N LEU A 500 -9.03 13.99 25.82
CA LEU A 500 -10.18 13.37 26.48
C LEU A 500 -10.52 13.96 27.86
N GLY A 501 -9.82 15.00 28.32
CA GLY A 501 -10.18 15.78 29.51
C GLY A 501 -9.29 15.58 30.73
N LEU A 502 -8.17 14.87 30.59
CA LEU A 502 -7.29 14.57 31.72
C LEU A 502 -6.33 15.72 31.99
N TYR A 503 -6.77 16.69 32.79
CA TYR A 503 -5.98 17.85 33.22
C TYR A 503 -6.55 18.43 34.52
N GLY A 504 -5.79 19.29 35.21
CA GLY A 504 -6.31 20.08 36.33
C GLY A 504 -5.38 21.23 36.74
N ALA A 505 -5.93 22.21 37.45
CA ALA A 505 -5.19 23.39 37.88
C ALA A 505 -4.28 23.09 39.09
N LEU A 506 -3.09 23.67 39.08
CA LEU A 506 -2.13 23.66 40.18
C LEU A 506 -1.75 25.11 40.51
N ILE A 507 -2.22 25.61 41.65
CA ILE A 507 -1.92 26.96 42.11
C ILE A 507 -0.93 26.87 43.26
N ILE A 508 0.14 27.65 43.16
CA ILE A 508 1.11 27.77 44.24
C ILE A 508 1.08 29.22 44.72
N ASP A 509 0.57 29.44 45.93
CA ASP A 509 0.54 30.75 46.56
C ASP A 509 1.96 31.13 47.02
N PRO A 510 2.35 32.41 46.91
CA PRO A 510 3.67 32.87 47.34
C PRO A 510 3.86 32.74 48.86
N ALA A 511 5.10 32.50 49.28
CA ALA A 511 5.44 32.46 50.71
C ALA A 511 5.25 33.84 51.38
N ASP A 512 5.48 34.91 50.64
CA ASP A 512 5.17 36.28 51.04
C ASP A 512 3.78 36.69 50.51
N PRO A 513 2.75 36.86 51.37
CA PRO A 513 1.41 37.22 50.92
C PRO A 513 1.29 38.65 50.35
N THR A 514 2.33 39.47 50.47
CA THR A 514 2.33 40.85 49.95
C THR A 514 2.57 40.92 48.44
N ILE A 515 3.17 39.88 47.85
CA ILE A 515 3.40 39.80 46.40
C ILE A 515 2.21 39.20 45.65
N GLU A 516 1.23 38.61 46.35
CA GLU A 516 0.04 38.07 45.72
C GLU A 516 -0.93 39.19 45.31
N VAL A 517 -1.33 39.20 44.03
CA VAL A 517 -2.39 40.09 43.55
C VAL A 517 -3.69 39.74 44.26
N ARG A 518 -4.19 40.65 45.11
CA ARG A 518 -5.47 40.53 45.80
C ARG A 518 -6.61 41.02 44.92
N ALA A 519 -7.72 40.30 44.95
CA ALA A 519 -8.96 40.68 44.32
C ALA A 519 -10.14 40.19 45.18
N ASP A 520 -11.30 40.83 45.04
CA ASP A 520 -12.52 40.42 45.73
C ASP A 520 -12.99 39.04 45.26
N HIS A 521 -12.73 38.72 43.99
CA HIS A 521 -13.04 37.45 43.36
C HIS A 521 -11.81 36.84 42.68
N GLU A 522 -11.67 35.52 42.74
CA GLU A 522 -10.66 34.76 41.99
C GLU A 522 -11.34 33.68 41.14
N TYR A 523 -11.08 33.70 39.84
CA TYR A 523 -11.67 32.75 38.91
C TYR A 523 -10.61 32.07 38.05
N VAL A 524 -10.56 30.75 38.14
CA VAL A 524 -9.68 29.91 37.32
C VAL A 524 -10.48 29.47 36.11
N VAL A 525 -9.94 29.75 34.93
CA VAL A 525 -10.54 29.45 33.63
C VAL A 525 -9.70 28.37 32.98
N GLN A 526 -10.19 27.13 33.01
CA GLN A 526 -9.59 26.01 32.28
C GLN A 526 -10.36 25.78 30.99
N LEU A 527 -9.66 25.83 29.87
CA LEU A 527 -10.22 25.77 28.53
C LEU A 527 -9.99 24.39 27.91
N GLN A 528 -11.06 23.78 27.42
CA GLN A 528 -10.99 22.47 26.78
C GLN A 528 -11.90 22.37 25.56
N GLU A 529 -11.48 21.51 24.65
CA GLU A 529 -12.11 21.23 23.38
C GLU A 529 -12.57 19.77 23.34
N TRP A 530 -13.70 19.50 22.68
CA TRP A 530 -14.25 18.15 22.57
C TRP A 530 -14.67 17.86 21.12
N LEU A 531 -14.44 16.62 20.71
CA LEU A 531 -14.99 16.06 19.47
C LEU A 531 -16.03 14.99 19.82
N LEU A 532 -17.31 15.32 19.65
CA LEU A 532 -18.43 14.41 19.84
C LEU A 532 -19.05 14.04 18.49
N ARG A 533 -19.05 12.76 18.11
CA ARG A 533 -19.70 12.27 16.89
C ARG A 533 -20.50 11.02 17.20
N GLU A 534 -21.74 10.97 16.73
CA GLU A 534 -22.61 9.78 16.89
C GLU A 534 -22.73 9.30 18.35
N GLY A 535 -22.67 10.23 19.31
CA GLY A 535 -22.72 9.92 20.74
C GLY A 535 -21.40 9.42 21.35
N LEU A 536 -20.33 9.33 20.57
CA LEU A 536 -19.00 8.91 21.00
C LEU A 536 -18.05 10.10 21.11
N THR A 537 -17.20 10.07 22.14
CA THR A 537 -16.19 11.11 22.39
C THR A 537 -14.85 10.68 21.82
N PHE A 538 -14.31 11.46 20.90
CA PHE A 538 -13.00 11.26 20.29
C PHE A 538 -12.02 12.32 20.81
N PRO A 539 -10.71 12.01 20.88
CA PRO A 539 -9.70 13.02 21.14
C PRO A 539 -9.70 14.04 19.99
N SER A 540 -9.77 15.32 20.34
CA SER A 540 -9.66 16.39 19.35
C SER A 540 -8.20 16.59 18.94
N MET A 541 -7.96 16.66 17.64
CA MET A 541 -6.64 16.67 17.02
C MET A 541 -6.63 17.65 15.83
N PRO A 542 -5.51 18.34 15.54
CA PRO A 542 -5.39 19.28 14.42
C PRO A 542 -5.18 18.55 13.07
N MET A 543 -6.13 17.70 12.70
CA MET A 543 -6.13 16.91 11.46
C MET A 543 -7.53 16.88 10.84
N GLU A 544 -7.61 16.56 9.54
CA GLU A 544 -8.89 16.48 8.84
C GLU A 544 -9.83 15.48 9.50
N GLY A 545 -11.03 15.94 9.85
CA GLY A 545 -11.99 15.13 10.60
C GLY A 545 -11.71 15.00 12.10
N GLY A 546 -10.62 15.56 12.64
CA GLY A 546 -10.26 15.55 14.08
C GLY A 546 -10.56 16.85 14.84
N PHE A 547 -11.01 17.90 14.15
CA PHE A 547 -11.31 19.20 14.77
C PHE A 547 -12.45 19.14 15.79
N PRO A 548 -12.38 19.95 16.87
CA PRO A 548 -13.41 19.95 17.91
C PRO A 548 -14.72 20.57 17.41
N ASN A 549 -15.84 20.11 17.98
CA ASN A 549 -17.16 20.66 17.72
C ASN A 549 -17.87 21.17 18.99
N TYR A 550 -17.28 20.98 20.17
CA TYR A 550 -17.69 21.63 21.41
C TYR A 550 -16.50 22.26 22.11
N PHE A 551 -16.76 23.38 22.79
CA PHE A 551 -15.79 24.16 23.54
C PHE A 551 -16.30 24.38 24.95
N THR A 552 -15.45 24.21 25.95
CA THR A 552 -15.85 24.26 27.35
C THR A 552 -14.95 25.15 28.18
N ILE A 553 -15.55 25.85 29.13
CA ILE A 553 -14.88 26.54 30.24
C ILE A 553 -15.22 25.75 31.50
N ASN A 554 -14.19 25.31 32.23
CA ASN A 554 -14.35 24.54 33.46
C ASN A 554 -15.30 23.33 33.28
N GLY A 555 -15.19 22.67 32.12
CA GLY A 555 -15.92 21.45 31.81
C GLY A 555 -17.37 21.65 31.39
N LYS A 556 -17.85 22.89 31.20
CA LYS A 556 -19.20 23.19 30.68
C LYS A 556 -19.12 24.06 29.44
N ALA A 557 -20.05 23.86 28.51
CA ALA A 557 -20.21 24.76 27.35
C ALA A 557 -21.34 25.76 27.64
N TYR A 558 -21.31 26.92 26.99
CA TYR A 558 -22.40 27.90 27.10
C TYR A 558 -23.72 27.31 26.59
N PRO A 559 -24.87 27.51 27.26
CA PRO A 559 -25.13 28.42 28.39
C PRO A 559 -24.94 27.80 29.78
N ALA A 560 -24.39 26.59 29.90
CA ALA A 560 -24.20 25.91 31.18
C ALA A 560 -22.92 26.32 31.93
N THR A 561 -22.15 27.26 31.40
CA THR A 561 -20.99 27.85 32.06
C THR A 561 -21.42 28.68 33.26
N GLU A 562 -20.55 28.75 34.27
CA GLU A 562 -20.78 29.58 35.45
C GLU A 562 -20.75 31.08 35.12
N THR A 563 -21.52 31.85 35.86
CA THR A 563 -21.49 33.31 35.82
C THR A 563 -20.82 33.85 37.09
N ILE A 564 -20.09 34.95 36.95
CA ILE A 564 -19.49 35.65 38.08
C ILE A 564 -20.35 36.89 38.33
N ALA A 565 -21.14 36.86 39.41
CA ALA A 565 -21.89 38.03 39.84
C ALA A 565 -20.98 38.96 40.61
N MET A 566 -20.84 40.20 40.14
CA MET A 566 -19.98 41.22 40.75
C MET A 566 -20.75 42.52 40.96
N LYS A 567 -20.33 43.30 41.96
CA LYS A 567 -20.81 44.67 42.18
C LYS A 567 -19.84 45.68 41.56
N VAL A 568 -20.35 46.85 41.19
CA VAL A 568 -19.52 47.96 40.73
C VAL A 568 -18.48 48.31 41.80
N GLY A 569 -17.21 48.32 41.42
CA GLY A 569 -16.07 48.57 42.31
C GLY A 569 -15.36 47.31 42.82
N GLU A 570 -15.95 46.11 42.69
CA GLU A 570 -15.27 44.86 43.00
C GLU A 570 -14.23 44.50 41.93
N THR A 571 -13.16 43.84 42.37
CA THR A 571 -12.02 43.42 41.55
C THR A 571 -12.05 41.91 41.30
N LEU A 572 -11.61 41.48 40.11
CA LEU A 572 -11.56 40.07 39.71
C LEU A 572 -10.15 39.69 39.24
N LYS A 573 -9.57 38.66 39.89
CA LYS A 573 -8.36 37.99 39.42
C LYS A 573 -8.75 36.79 38.56
N VAL A 574 -8.36 36.80 37.30
CA VAL A 574 -8.60 35.70 36.36
C VAL A 574 -7.30 34.94 36.08
N ARG A 575 -7.35 33.60 36.17
CA ARG A 575 -6.24 32.71 35.80
C ARG A 575 -6.64 31.88 34.60
N PHE A 576 -6.08 32.19 33.43
CA PHE A 576 -6.32 31.39 32.21
C PHE A 576 -5.36 30.20 32.14
N ILE A 577 -5.91 29.02 31.90
CA ILE A 577 -5.18 27.79 31.68
C ILE A 577 -5.71 27.16 30.38
N GLY A 578 -4.90 27.18 29.34
CA GLY A 578 -5.19 26.47 28.08
C GLY A 578 -4.73 25.03 28.21
N THR A 579 -5.68 24.10 28.37
CA THR A 579 -5.38 22.67 28.55
C THR A 579 -5.58 21.86 27.27
N ASN A 580 -5.88 22.53 26.17
CA ASN A 580 -6.17 21.94 24.88
C ASN A 580 -4.88 21.57 24.10
N ASN A 581 -4.99 20.62 23.18
CA ASN A 581 -3.85 20.09 22.43
C ASN A 581 -3.59 20.78 21.08
N GLY A 582 -4.53 21.60 20.56
CA GLY A 582 -4.39 22.11 19.20
C GLY A 582 -5.02 23.46 18.87
N GLY A 583 -6.09 23.88 19.55
CA GLY A 583 -6.73 25.17 19.25
C GLY A 583 -6.13 26.37 19.99
N VAL A 584 -6.59 27.56 19.60
CA VAL A 584 -6.29 28.82 20.28
C VAL A 584 -7.61 29.43 20.73
N HIS A 585 -7.67 29.86 21.99
CA HIS A 585 -8.85 30.50 22.56
C HIS A 585 -8.59 31.99 22.79
N PRO A 586 -9.03 32.88 21.88
CA PRO A 586 -8.88 34.32 22.06
C PRO A 586 -9.92 34.83 23.08
N MET A 587 -9.59 34.71 24.36
CA MET A 587 -10.48 35.12 25.45
C MET A 587 -10.71 36.63 25.43
N HIS A 588 -11.97 37.04 25.32
CA HIS A 588 -12.39 38.44 25.33
C HIS A 588 -13.31 38.70 26.53
N ILE A 589 -13.00 39.72 27.32
CA ILE A 589 -13.83 40.20 28.44
C ILE A 589 -14.56 41.45 27.95
N HIS A 590 -15.88 41.35 27.81
CA HIS A 590 -16.73 42.50 27.51
C HIS A 590 -16.77 43.47 28.70
N GLY A 591 -16.75 44.78 28.41
CA GLY A 591 -17.15 45.84 29.35
C GLY A 591 -18.61 46.22 29.17
#